data_AF-A0A7J8TLL0-F1
#
_entry.id   AF-A0A7J8TLL0-F1
#
_cell.length_a   1.000
_cell.length_b   1.000
_cell.length_c   1.000
_cell.angle_alpha   90.00
_cell.angle_beta   90.00
_cell.angle_gamma   90.00
#
_symmetry.space_group_name_H-M   'P 1'
#
loop_
_entity.id
_entity.type
_entity.pdbx_description
1 polymer ?
#
loop_
_entity_poly.entity_id
_entity_poly.type
_entity_poly.pdbx_seq_one_letter_code
_entity_poly.pdbx_strand_id
1 'polypeptide(L)'
;EYLVKTRIGTISVVVFGDQDKPALVTYPDLALNHISCFQGLFFSPEASSLLLHNFCIYHISPPGHELGAAPIVSDDFSPSVEDLADQIVE
;
A
#
# COMPACT_ATOMS: atom_id res chain seq x y z
N GLU A 1 6.78 -0.73 -8.75
CA GLU A 1 5.47 -1.31 -8.38
C GLU A 1 5.57 -2.82 -8.55
N TYR A 2 5.12 -3.55 -7.55
CA TYR A 2 5.12 -5.00 -7.48
C TYR A 2 3.68 -5.48 -7.34
N LEU A 3 3.30 -6.47 -8.13
CA LEU A 3 2.00 -7.12 -8.00
C LEU A 3 2.18 -8.39 -7.16
N VAL A 4 1.61 -8.41 -5.97
CA VAL A 4 1.71 -9.53 -5.03
C VAL A 4 0.42 -10.32 -5.04
N LYS A 5 0.51 -11.62 -5.32
CA LYS A 5 -0.64 -12.53 -5.29
C LYS A 5 -0.89 -12.99 -3.87
N THR A 6 -2.13 -12.88 -3.44
CA THR A 6 -2.62 -13.26 -2.12
C THR A 6 -3.85 -14.15 -2.29
N ARG A 7 -4.35 -14.77 -1.21
CA ARG A 7 -5.52 -15.65 -1.26
C ARG A 7 -6.80 -14.97 -1.75
N ILE A 8 -6.96 -13.67 -1.47
CA ILE A 8 -8.17 -12.90 -1.79
C ILE A 8 -8.00 -11.96 -3.00
N GLY A 9 -6.90 -12.07 -3.74
CA GLY A 9 -6.65 -11.27 -4.94
C GLY A 9 -5.21 -10.84 -5.09
N THR A 10 -4.96 -9.89 -5.99
CA THR A 10 -3.63 -9.30 -6.19
C THR A 10 -3.62 -7.90 -5.60
N ILE A 11 -2.59 -7.56 -4.83
CA ILE A 11 -2.33 -6.19 -4.36
C ILE A 11 -1.18 -5.58 -5.13
N SER A 12 -1.22 -4.25 -5.27
CA SER A 12 -0.09 -3.49 -5.75
C SER A 12 0.72 -2.95 -4.57
N VAL A 13 2.05 -3.08 -4.65
CA VAL A 13 2.97 -2.56 -3.64
C VAL A 13 4.04 -1.70 -4.31
N VAL A 14 4.19 -0.46 -3.86
CA VAL A 14 5.29 0.41 -4.29
C VAL A 14 6.34 0.45 -3.18
N VAL A 15 7.58 0.11 -3.54
CA VAL A 15 8.70 0.02 -2.59
C VAL A 15 9.62 1.22 -2.79
N PHE A 16 9.99 1.87 -1.69
CA PHE A 16 10.94 2.99 -1.66
C PHE A 16 12.02 2.77 -0.61
N GLY A 17 13.28 2.98 -0.99
CA GLY A 17 14.42 2.87 -0.10
C GLY A 17 15.15 1.53 -0.19
N ASP A 18 15.94 1.24 0.84
CA ASP A 18 16.85 0.11 0.91
C ASP A 18 16.21 -1.08 1.62
N GLN A 19 16.02 -2.20 0.92
CA GLN A 19 15.31 -3.38 1.43
C GLN A 19 16.05 -4.14 2.54
N ASP A 20 17.33 -3.82 2.79
CA ASP A 20 18.06 -4.36 3.95
C ASP A 20 17.67 -3.66 5.27
N LYS A 21 16.92 -2.56 5.20
CA LYS A 21 16.43 -1.81 6.37
C LYS A 21 15.06 -2.33 6.84
N PRO A 22 14.69 -2.05 8.11
CA PRO A 22 13.37 -2.41 8.63
C PRO A 22 12.22 -1.88 7.76
N ALA A 23 11.17 -2.68 7.59
CA ALA A 23 10.01 -2.30 6.80
C ALA A 23 9.13 -1.29 7.53
N LEU A 24 8.76 -0.22 6.83
CA LEU A 24 7.67 0.69 7.18
C LEU A 24 6.54 0.49 6.17
N VAL A 25 5.47 -0.18 6.61
CA VAL A 25 4.31 -0.48 5.78
C VAL A 25 3.28 0.64 5.91
N THR A 26 2.71 1.07 4.79
CA THR A 26 1.61 2.04 4.80
C THR A 26 0.40 1.47 4.06
N TYR A 27 -0.78 1.65 4.63
CA TYR A 27 -2.06 1.23 4.05
C TYR A 27 -3.00 2.45 4.02
N PRO A 28 -3.49 2.89 2.85
CA PRO A 28 -4.22 4.14 2.70
C PRO A 28 -5.63 4.08 3.28
N ASP A 29 -6.18 5.25 3.60
CA ASP A 29 -7.58 5.39 4.01
C ASP A 29 -8.55 5.22 2.82
N LEU A 30 -9.84 5.10 3.12
CA LEU A 30 -10.91 4.95 2.14
C LEU A 30 -10.89 6.07 1.09
N ALA A 31 -11.12 5.70 -0.17
CA ALA A 31 -11.10 6.60 -1.33
C ALA A 31 -9.76 7.32 -1.59
N LEU A 32 -8.69 6.94 -0.90
CA LEU A 32 -7.34 7.44 -1.13
C LEU A 32 -6.42 6.33 -1.65
N ASN A 33 -5.33 6.73 -2.29
CA ASN A 33 -4.22 5.85 -2.62
C ASN A 33 -2.96 6.30 -1.86
N HIS A 34 -1.85 5.59 -2.02
CA HIS A 34 -0.63 5.90 -1.30
C HIS A 34 -0.11 7.32 -1.57
N ILE A 35 -0.36 7.88 -2.76
CA ILE A 35 0.01 9.26 -3.10
C ILE A 35 -0.90 10.21 -2.33
N SER A 36 -2.21 10.16 -2.53
CA SER A 36 -3.11 11.14 -1.90
C SER A 36 -3.13 11.02 -0.36
N CYS A 37 -2.88 9.83 0.19
CA CYS A 37 -2.87 9.59 1.63
C CYS A 37 -1.54 9.98 2.31
N PHE A 38 -0.39 9.70 1.68
CA PHE A 38 0.91 9.82 2.37
C PHE A 38 1.88 10.83 1.75
N GLN A 39 1.56 11.40 0.59
CA GLN A 39 2.45 12.37 -0.06
C GLN A 39 2.83 13.53 0.87
N GLY A 40 1.89 14.05 1.67
CA GLY A 40 2.19 15.12 2.62
C GLY A 40 3.26 14.77 3.66
N LEU A 41 3.29 13.52 4.13
CA LEU A 41 4.29 13.02 5.07
C LEU A 41 5.66 12.90 4.41
N PHE A 42 5.71 12.34 3.20
CA PHE A 42 6.97 12.08 2.48
C PHE A 42 7.51 13.28 1.68
N PHE A 43 6.75 14.35 1.53
CA PHE A 43 7.24 15.62 0.95
C PHE A 43 7.78 16.58 2.01
N SER A 44 7.50 16.37 3.30
CA SER A 44 8.20 17.11 4.36
C SER A 44 9.68 16.69 4.35
N PRO A 45 10.64 17.62 4.14
CA PRO A 45 12.06 17.28 4.06
C PRO A 45 12.59 16.59 5.33
N GLU A 46 12.15 17.05 6.50
CA GLU A 46 12.58 16.51 7.80
C GLU A 46 12.05 15.09 8.01
N ALA A 47 10.76 14.89 7.79
CA ALA A 47 10.13 13.58 7.96
C ALA A 47 10.66 12.58 6.91
N SER A 48 10.73 12.98 5.64
CA SER A 48 11.21 12.11 4.57
C SER A 48 12.65 11.69 4.77
N SER A 49 13.54 12.62 5.18
CA SER A 49 14.93 12.30 5.48
C SER A 49 15.03 11.28 6.62
N LEU A 50 14.28 11.47 7.71
CA LEU A 50 14.30 10.55 8.84
C LEU A 50 13.71 9.18 8.49
N LEU A 51 12.61 9.13 7.75
CA LEU A 51 11.94 7.86 7.41
C LEU A 51 12.73 7.08 6.36
N LEU A 52 13.13 7.71 5.25
CA LEU A 52 13.88 7.05 4.17
C LEU A 52 15.31 6.67 4.60
N HIS A 53 15.89 7.37 5.59
CA HIS A 53 17.17 6.98 6.15
C HIS A 53 17.06 5.69 6.98
N ASN A 54 15.97 5.51 7.74
CA ASN A 54 15.88 4.43 8.72
C ASN A 54 15.07 3.21 8.26
N PHE A 55 14.22 3.35 7.23
CA PHE A 55 13.28 2.31 6.82
C PHE A 55 13.29 2.06 5.31
N CYS A 56 12.89 0.85 4.93
CA CYS A 56 12.38 0.56 3.59
C CYS A 56 10.85 0.71 3.62
N ILE A 57 10.29 1.51 2.72
CA ILE A 57 8.87 1.85 2.74
C ILE A 57 8.12 1.00 1.73
N TYR A 58 7.03 0.37 2.20
CA TYR A 58 6.15 -0.46 1.38
C TYR A 58 4.76 0.19 1.37
N HIS A 59 4.45 0.89 0.28
CA HIS A 59 3.14 1.47 0.05
C HIS A 59 2.21 0.43 -0.56
N ILE A 60 1.26 -0.06 0.23
CA ILE A 60 0.27 -1.02 -0.24
C ILE A 60 -0.89 -0.25 -0.85
N SER A 61 -1.28 -0.66 -2.05
CA SER A 61 -2.53 -0.29 -2.70
C SER A 61 -3.48 -1.49 -2.58
N PRO A 62 -4.56 -1.36 -1.78
CA PRO A 62 -5.61 -2.37 -1.70
C PRO A 62 -6.26 -2.60 -3.08
N PRO A 63 -6.95 -3.74 -3.28
CA PRO A 63 -7.64 -3.99 -4.55
C PRO A 63 -8.60 -2.84 -4.91
N GLY A 64 -8.43 -2.27 -6.10
CA GLY A 64 -9.26 -1.17 -6.59
C GLY A 64 -8.76 0.23 -6.22
N HIS A 65 -7.73 0.34 -5.36
CA HIS A 65 -7.12 1.62 -4.96
C HIS A 65 -5.86 1.94 -5.77
N GLU A 66 -5.39 1.03 -6.62
CA GLU A 66 -4.30 1.28 -7.55
C GLU A 66 -4.70 2.29 -8.64
N LEU A 67 -3.70 3.00 -9.19
CA LEU A 67 -3.93 3.99 -10.23
C LEU A 67 -4.42 3.30 -11.51
N GLY A 68 -5.61 3.70 -11.98
CA GLY A 68 -6.21 3.12 -13.18
C GLY A 68 -6.90 1.79 -12.96
N ALA A 69 -7.20 1.43 -11.70
CA ALA A 69 -8.01 0.27 -11.36
C ALA A 69 -9.31 0.25 -12.17
N ALA A 70 -9.67 -0.94 -12.68
CA ALA A 70 -10.95 -1.14 -13.32
C ALA A 70 -12.09 -1.03 -12.27
N PRO A 71 -13.29 -0.57 -12.66
CA PRO A 71 -14.45 -0.62 -11.78
C PRO A 71 -14.68 -2.07 -11.31
N ILE A 72 -14.99 -2.24 -10.02
CA ILE A 72 -15.35 -3.55 -9.48
C ILE A 72 -16.72 -3.93 -10.09
N VAL A 73 -16.73 -4.96 -10.94
CA VAL A 73 -17.89 -5.31 -11.81
C VAL A 73 -18.89 -6.25 -11.11
N SER A 74 -18.52 -6.88 -9.99
CA SER A 74 -19.33 -7.92 -9.34
C SER A 74 -19.39 -7.75 -7.82
N ASP A 75 -20.59 -7.95 -7.26
CA ASP A 75 -20.88 -7.97 -5.82
C ASP A 75 -20.52 -9.31 -5.16
N ASP A 76 -19.98 -10.26 -5.93
CA ASP A 76 -19.85 -11.65 -5.51
C ASP A 76 -18.76 -11.88 -4.44
N PHE A 77 -17.80 -10.95 -4.27
CA PHE A 77 -16.80 -11.05 -3.19
C PHE A 77 -16.21 -9.66 -2.87
N SER A 78 -16.85 -8.91 -1.98
CA SER A 78 -16.21 -7.78 -1.30
C SER A 78 -15.42 -8.32 -0.09
N PRO A 79 -14.09 -8.19 -0.04
CA PRO A 79 -13.32 -8.65 1.12
C PRO A 79 -13.75 -7.89 2.38
N SER A 80 -13.85 -8.59 3.51
CA SER A 80 -14.04 -7.96 4.81
C SER A 80 -12.79 -7.19 5.25
N VAL A 81 -12.90 -6.39 6.31
CA VAL A 81 -11.73 -5.67 6.85
C VAL A 81 -10.69 -6.67 7.39
N GLU A 82 -11.15 -7.77 7.96
CA GLU A 82 -10.32 -8.87 8.42
C GLU A 82 -9.59 -9.54 7.24
N ASP A 83 -10.29 -9.81 6.14
CA ASP A 83 -9.67 -10.38 4.93
C ASP A 83 -8.57 -9.44 4.39
N LEU A 84 -8.85 -8.14 4.33
CA LEU A 84 -7.89 -7.12 3.89
C LEU A 84 -6.65 -7.04 4.80
N ALA A 85 -6.82 -7.27 6.11
CA ALA A 85 -5.70 -7.29 7.05
C ALA A 85 -4.87 -8.57 6.90
N ASP A 86 -5.52 -9.72 6.79
CA ASP A 86 -4.86 -11.02 6.60
C ASP A 86 -4.03 -11.04 5.30
N GLN A 87 -4.49 -10.33 4.27
CA GLN A 87 -3.78 -10.15 3.00
C GLN A 87 -2.36 -9.58 3.15
N ILE A 88 -2.10 -8.79 4.20
CA ILE A 88 -0.80 -8.14 4.40
C ILE A 88 0.20 -9.07 5.10
N VAL A 89 -0.29 -10.13 5.75
CA VAL A 89 0.54 -11.10 6.48
C VAL A 89 1.12 -12.18 5.56
N GLU A 90 0.51 -12.41 4.39
CA GLU A 90 0.92 -13.41 3.39
C GLU A 90 2.19 -13.04 2.62
#